data_AF-A0A7S1AIK3-F1
#
_entry.id   AF-A0A7S1AIK3-F1
#
_cell.length_a   1.000
_cell.length_b   1.000
_cell.length_c   1.000
_cell.angle_alpha   90.00
_cell.angle_beta   90.00
_cell.angle_gamma   90.00
#
_symmetry.space_group_name_H-M   'P 1'
#
loop_
_entity.id
_entity.type
_entity.pdbx_description
1 polymer ?
#
loop_
_entity_poly.entity_id
_entity_poly.type
_entity_poly.pdbx_seq_one_letter_code
_entity_poly.pdbx_strand_id
1 'polypeptide(L)'
;KRKVCFVCTCGAMSLSSAVSLAGYGAAGLASVGFGLFNYNRGNFSMDQKLHFSRFVAGYQMAVAQTKQYREDISDLTHLTCDRMSQYIDNACIGFHILTAMLCPGRLGLHGPAPPSWMNGFFQANLAASYVFLGLTFWFGIHAATRSSSAACHLLTRLVRLPVPRSHTLDRARRTLSSFEEEPWSEILRIPMMSHRRTGLDDKKSNDRRCRIPSWVQKEKADDMYVSSMPQQCKGTAPEHFEVYRELQNEWWPYDV
;
A
#
# COMPACT_ATOMS: atom_id res chain seq x y z
N LYS A 1 -9.97 -31.04 13.79
CA LYS A 1 -10.22 -30.18 14.97
C LYS A 1 -10.79 -28.85 14.48
N ARG A 2 -12.07 -28.60 14.81
CA ARG A 2 -12.96 -27.43 14.62
C ARG A 2 -12.83 -26.58 13.33
N LYS A 3 -13.65 -26.94 12.33
CA LYS A 3 -14.11 -26.04 11.26
C LYS A 3 -15.26 -25.19 11.80
N VAL A 4 -15.17 -23.87 11.69
CA VAL A 4 -16.26 -22.95 12.02
C VAL A 4 -17.13 -22.79 10.78
N CYS A 5 -18.36 -23.28 10.83
CA CYS A 5 -19.37 -23.08 9.80
C CYS A 5 -19.93 -21.66 9.89
N PHE A 6 -19.90 -20.95 8.75
CA PHE A 6 -20.58 -19.69 8.53
C PHE A 6 -22.09 -19.97 8.44
N VAL A 7 -22.85 -19.56 9.45
CA VAL A 7 -24.32 -19.65 9.42
C VAL A 7 -24.84 -18.47 8.60
N CYS A 8 -25.26 -18.76 7.38
CA CYS A 8 -26.05 -17.86 6.55
C CYS A 8 -27.52 -17.96 6.99
N THR A 9 -28.00 -17.01 7.79
CA THR A 9 -29.43 -16.85 8.08
C THR A 9 -30.10 -16.11 6.91
N CYS A 10 -30.48 -16.84 5.87
CA CYS A 10 -31.58 -16.45 4.98
C CYS A 10 -32.87 -17.02 5.57
N GLY A 11 -33.69 -16.17 6.18
CA GLY A 11 -34.93 -16.60 6.82
C GLY A 11 -35.96 -15.48 6.88
N ALA A 12 -36.90 -15.54 5.93
CA ALA A 12 -38.27 -15.03 5.97
C ALA A 12 -38.50 -13.52 6.16
N MET A 13 -38.54 -12.78 5.04
CA MET A 13 -39.52 -11.68 4.91
C MET A 13 -40.74 -12.23 4.18
N SER A 14 -41.75 -12.64 4.94
CA SER A 14 -43.08 -12.92 4.43
C SER A 14 -43.73 -11.61 3.96
N LEU A 15 -43.88 -11.47 2.64
CA LEU A 15 -44.77 -10.47 2.04
C LEU A 15 -46.21 -10.85 2.39
N SER A 16 -46.87 -10.04 3.21
CA SER A 16 -48.32 -10.09 3.39
C SER A 16 -48.82 -8.69 3.71
N SER A 17 -49.16 -7.94 2.66
CA SER A 17 -50.09 -6.81 2.74
C SER A 17 -50.63 -6.48 1.36
N ALA A 18 -51.67 -7.23 0.97
CA ALA A 18 -52.60 -6.81 -0.07
C ALA A 18 -53.42 -5.63 0.47
N VAL A 19 -53.28 -4.48 -0.19
CA VAL A 19 -53.96 -3.23 0.16
C VAL A 19 -55.40 -3.27 -0.37
N SER A 20 -56.37 -3.30 0.54
CA SER A 20 -57.79 -3.06 0.23
C SER A 20 -58.02 -1.56 0.05
N LEU A 21 -58.30 -1.15 -1.18
CA LEU A 21 -58.73 0.18 -1.58
C LEU A 21 -60.20 0.41 -1.21
N ALA A 22 -60.51 1.68 -0.91
CA ALA A 22 -61.82 2.31 -0.67
C ALA A 22 -62.31 2.36 0.79
N GLY A 23 -62.12 3.52 1.44
CA GLY A 23 -62.88 3.92 2.63
C GLY A 23 -62.14 4.79 3.66
N TYR A 24 -60.82 4.62 3.81
CA TYR A 24 -60.02 5.27 4.87
C TYR A 24 -58.93 6.19 4.29
N GLY A 25 -59.34 7.33 3.75
CA GLY A 25 -58.47 8.24 2.99
C GLY A 25 -57.28 8.84 3.76
N ALA A 26 -57.29 8.83 5.10
CA ALA A 26 -56.17 9.34 5.91
C ALA A 26 -55.43 8.23 6.69
N ALA A 27 -56.15 7.23 7.22
CA ALA A 27 -55.55 6.15 8.02
C ALA A 27 -54.80 5.11 7.15
N GLY A 28 -55.28 4.84 5.93
CA GLY A 28 -54.59 3.95 4.98
C GLY A 28 -53.27 4.55 4.49
N LEU A 29 -53.27 5.84 4.13
CA LEU A 29 -52.05 6.55 3.72
C LEU A 29 -51.04 6.69 4.87
N ALA A 30 -51.52 6.94 6.09
CA ALA A 30 -50.64 6.98 7.27
C ALA A 30 -50.00 5.61 7.54
N SER A 31 -50.76 4.51 7.42
CA SER A 31 -50.21 3.15 7.62
C SER A 31 -49.18 2.76 6.55
N VAL A 32 -49.41 3.13 5.29
CA VAL A 32 -48.46 2.91 4.18
C VAL A 32 -47.23 3.81 4.35
N GLY A 33 -47.40 5.07 4.74
CA GLY A 33 -46.30 6.00 4.99
C GLY A 33 -45.40 5.57 6.14
N PHE A 34 -45.98 5.10 7.25
CA PHE A 34 -45.22 4.59 8.40
C PHE A 34 -44.49 3.28 8.08
N GLY A 35 -45.12 2.40 7.29
CA GLY A 35 -44.47 1.19 6.77
C GLY A 35 -43.29 1.51 5.85
N LEU A 36 -43.47 2.46 4.92
CA LEU A 36 -42.43 2.92 3.99
C LEU A 36 -41.26 3.58 4.73
N PHE A 37 -41.56 4.42 5.73
CA PHE A 37 -40.56 5.08 6.57
C PHE A 37 -39.73 4.07 7.36
N ASN A 38 -40.37 3.09 8.01
CA ASN A 38 -39.65 2.04 8.76
C ASN A 38 -38.81 1.16 7.83
N TYR A 39 -39.32 0.84 6.64
CA TYR A 39 -38.56 0.12 5.62
C TYR A 39 -37.31 0.91 5.20
N ASN A 40 -37.46 2.19 4.87
CA ASN A 40 -36.35 3.04 4.43
C ASN A 40 -35.32 3.30 5.54
N ARG A 41 -35.77 3.50 6.79
CA ARG A 41 -34.89 3.59 7.95
C ARG A 41 -34.10 2.29 8.19
N GLY A 42 -34.77 1.14 8.05
CA GLY A 42 -34.13 -0.17 8.15
C GLY A 42 -33.10 -0.41 7.05
N ASN A 43 -33.44 -0.03 5.81
CA ASN A 43 -32.54 -0.12 4.67
C ASN A 43 -31.33 0.81 4.82
N PHE A 44 -31.55 2.05 5.28
CA PHE A 44 -30.47 2.99 5.61
C PHE A 44 -29.53 2.40 6.67
N SER A 45 -30.07 1.81 7.74
CA SER A 45 -29.25 1.16 8.78
C SER A 45 -28.37 0.04 8.24
N MET A 46 -28.88 -0.77 7.30
CA MET A 46 -28.11 -1.83 6.67
C MET A 46 -27.05 -1.28 5.72
N ASP A 47 -27.38 -0.26 4.94
CA ASP A 47 -26.43 0.39 4.05
C ASP A 47 -25.28 1.06 4.82
N GLN A 48 -25.56 1.68 5.97
CA GLN A 48 -24.50 2.23 6.85
C GLN A 48 -23.51 1.15 7.33
N LYS A 49 -24.01 -0.04 7.69
CA LYS A 49 -23.14 -1.17 8.08
C LYS A 49 -22.29 -1.63 6.90
N LEU A 50 -22.87 -1.71 5.70
CA LEU A 50 -22.16 -2.10 4.50
C LEU A 50 -21.13 -1.04 4.08
N HIS A 51 -21.46 0.24 4.20
CA HIS A 51 -20.55 1.35 3.93
C HIS A 51 -19.31 1.29 4.83
N PHE A 52 -19.50 1.16 6.14
CA PHE A 52 -18.37 1.00 7.05
C PHE A 52 -17.56 -0.28 6.75
N SER A 53 -18.23 -1.39 6.40
CA SER A 53 -17.55 -2.61 5.98
C SER A 53 -16.72 -2.44 4.70
N ARG A 54 -17.22 -1.69 3.71
CA ARG A 54 -16.48 -1.36 2.47
C ARG A 54 -15.26 -0.50 2.80
N PHE A 55 -15.44 0.51 3.64
CA PHE A 55 -14.36 1.37 4.11
C PHE A 55 -13.25 0.55 4.78
N VAL A 56 -13.59 -0.33 5.72
CA VAL A 56 -12.62 -1.20 6.41
C VAL A 56 -11.92 -2.15 5.42
N ALA A 57 -12.66 -2.75 4.48
CA ALA A 57 -12.08 -3.63 3.48
C ALA A 57 -11.09 -2.91 2.55
N GLY A 58 -11.45 -1.72 2.06
CA GLY A 58 -10.55 -0.88 1.27
C GLY A 58 -9.30 -0.48 2.06
N TYR A 59 -9.48 -0.20 3.35
CA TYR A 59 -8.36 0.12 4.25
C TYR A 59 -7.39 -1.05 4.45
N GLN A 60 -7.92 -2.26 4.62
CA GLN A 60 -7.11 -3.47 4.74
C GLN A 60 -6.29 -3.72 3.47
N MET A 61 -6.88 -3.47 2.29
CA MET A 61 -6.14 -3.55 1.02
C MET A 61 -5.01 -2.52 0.95
N ALA A 62 -5.26 -1.28 1.38
CA ALA A 62 -4.21 -0.24 1.43
C ALA A 62 -3.08 -0.62 2.40
N VAL A 63 -3.40 -1.14 3.59
CA VAL A 63 -2.39 -1.62 4.55
C VAL A 63 -1.59 -2.79 3.97
N ALA A 64 -2.25 -3.75 3.32
CA ALA A 64 -1.58 -4.88 2.68
C ALA A 64 -0.64 -4.42 1.55
N GLN A 65 -1.07 -3.45 0.75
CA GLN A 65 -0.25 -2.85 -0.30
C GLN A 65 0.98 -2.14 0.29
N THR A 66 0.82 -1.35 1.35
CA THR A 66 1.97 -0.73 2.05
C THR A 66 2.90 -1.77 2.65
N LYS A 67 2.37 -2.88 3.17
CA LYS A 67 3.20 -3.98 3.69
C LYS A 67 4.09 -4.57 2.59
N GLN A 68 3.52 -4.84 1.41
CA GLN A 68 4.27 -5.35 0.27
C GLN A 68 5.43 -4.41 -0.12
N TYR A 69 5.21 -3.10 -0.16
CA TYR A 69 6.33 -2.16 -0.44
C TYR A 69 7.43 -2.16 0.61
N ARG A 70 7.07 -2.36 1.88
CA ARG A 70 8.08 -2.41 2.94
C ARG A 70 8.95 -3.64 2.80
N GLU A 71 8.36 -4.76 2.37
CA GLU A 71 9.08 -5.99 2.01
C GLU A 71 9.99 -5.74 0.80
N ASP A 72 9.46 -5.16 -0.29
CA ASP A 72 10.24 -4.88 -1.50
C ASP A 72 11.46 -3.95 -1.24
N ILE A 73 11.31 -2.92 -0.40
CA ILE A 73 12.43 -2.04 -0.01
C ILE A 73 13.46 -2.79 0.82
N SER A 74 13.00 -3.63 1.76
CA SER A 74 13.88 -4.45 2.58
C SER A 74 14.71 -5.38 1.70
N ASP A 75 14.07 -6.10 0.80
CA ASP A 75 14.70 -7.08 -0.09
C ASP A 75 15.71 -6.41 -1.04
N LEU A 76 15.36 -5.26 -1.61
CA LEU A 76 16.27 -4.48 -2.46
C LEU A 76 17.54 -4.05 -1.72
N THR A 77 17.40 -3.58 -0.47
CA THR A 77 18.57 -3.17 0.33
C THR A 77 19.39 -4.36 0.85
N HIS A 78 18.74 -5.47 1.18
CA HIS A 78 19.40 -6.71 1.57
C HIS A 78 20.28 -7.27 0.46
N LEU A 79 19.80 -7.23 -0.79
CA LEU A 79 20.58 -7.67 -1.96
C LEU A 79 21.93 -6.93 -2.07
N THR A 80 21.95 -5.62 -1.79
CA THR A 80 23.20 -4.84 -1.79
C THR A 80 24.10 -5.22 -0.62
N CYS A 81 23.56 -5.40 0.57
CA CYS A 81 24.33 -5.85 1.74
C CYS A 81 24.97 -7.21 1.50
N ASP A 82 24.23 -8.16 0.93
CA ASP A 82 24.72 -9.52 0.67
C ASP A 82 25.81 -9.52 -0.41
N ARG A 83 25.62 -8.75 -1.49
CA ARG A 83 26.66 -8.59 -2.53
C ARG A 83 27.93 -7.93 -1.98
N MET A 84 27.80 -6.86 -1.20
CA MET A 84 28.96 -6.22 -0.58
C MET A 84 29.68 -7.18 0.39
N SER A 85 28.94 -8.03 1.10
CA SER A 85 29.50 -9.04 2.00
C SER A 85 30.34 -10.08 1.23
N GLN A 86 29.87 -10.52 0.05
CA GLN A 86 30.67 -11.41 -0.82
C GLN A 86 31.99 -10.76 -1.29
N TYR A 87 31.97 -9.47 -1.63
CA TYR A 87 33.21 -8.76 -1.98
C TYR A 87 34.16 -8.62 -0.80
N ILE A 88 33.63 -8.37 0.40
CA ILE A 88 34.41 -8.30 1.65
C ILE A 88 35.05 -9.65 1.95
N ASP A 89 34.32 -10.76 1.81
CA ASP A 89 34.83 -12.12 2.04
C ASP A 89 35.95 -12.48 1.05
N ASN A 90 35.75 -12.18 -0.24
CA ASN A 90 36.79 -12.38 -1.26
C ASN A 90 38.04 -11.54 -0.97
N ALA A 91 37.87 -10.29 -0.56
CA ALA A 91 38.98 -9.43 -0.16
C ALA A 91 39.69 -9.97 1.09
N CYS A 92 38.97 -10.54 2.06
CA CYS A 92 39.51 -11.15 3.27
C CYS A 92 40.38 -12.38 2.96
N ILE A 93 39.92 -13.27 2.07
CA ILE A 93 40.69 -14.42 1.62
C ILE A 93 41.97 -13.96 0.90
N GLY A 94 41.86 -12.97 0.00
CA GLY A 94 43.02 -12.36 -0.67
C GLY A 94 44.01 -11.75 0.33
N PHE A 95 43.51 -11.05 1.35
CA PHE A 95 44.33 -10.50 2.43
C PHE A 95 45.09 -11.57 3.19
N HIS A 96 44.45 -12.69 3.50
CA HIS A 96 45.10 -13.80 4.21
C HIS A 96 46.25 -14.38 3.38
N ILE A 97 46.03 -14.60 2.07
CA ILE A 97 47.07 -15.10 1.15
C ILE A 97 48.21 -14.09 1.04
N LEU A 98 47.92 -12.79 0.85
CA LEU A 98 48.96 -11.76 0.76
C LEU A 98 49.76 -11.65 2.06
N THR A 99 49.10 -11.76 3.22
CA THR A 99 49.77 -11.77 4.53
C THR A 99 50.70 -12.98 4.65
N ALA A 100 50.23 -14.16 4.23
CA ALA A 100 51.03 -15.38 4.21
C ALA A 100 52.22 -15.30 3.25
N MET A 101 52.16 -14.49 2.19
CA MET A 101 53.28 -14.25 1.26
C MET A 101 54.24 -13.15 1.75
N LEU A 102 53.75 -12.19 2.54
CA LEU A 102 54.55 -11.10 3.10
C LEU A 102 55.40 -11.56 4.30
N CYS A 103 54.86 -12.42 5.17
CA CYS A 103 55.52 -12.87 6.40
C CYS A 103 56.78 -13.73 6.19
N PRO A 104 56.83 -14.72 5.29
CA PRO A 104 58.05 -15.41 4.95
C PRO A 104 58.78 -14.56 3.92
N GLY A 105 59.42 -13.47 4.36
CA GLY A 105 60.15 -12.50 3.52
C GLY A 105 61.38 -13.06 2.78
N ARG A 106 61.42 -14.37 2.48
CA ARG A 106 62.53 -15.05 1.82
C ARG A 106 62.02 -16.19 0.93
N LEU A 107 61.90 -15.93 -0.37
CA LEU A 107 61.69 -16.90 -1.47
C LEU A 107 62.83 -17.93 -1.63
N GLY A 108 63.64 -18.17 -0.60
CA GLY A 108 64.87 -18.96 -0.66
C GLY A 108 64.82 -20.29 0.10
N LEU A 109 63.63 -20.79 0.47
CA LEU A 109 63.55 -22.05 1.24
C LEU A 109 64.04 -23.26 0.43
N HIS A 110 63.94 -23.22 -0.91
CA HIS A 110 64.28 -24.33 -1.80
C HIS A 110 65.20 -23.96 -2.98
N GLY A 111 65.83 -22.79 -2.99
CA GLY A 111 66.69 -22.37 -4.10
C GLY A 111 67.64 -21.22 -3.78
N PRO A 112 68.61 -20.94 -4.67
CA PRO A 112 69.50 -19.79 -4.53
C PRO A 112 68.66 -18.50 -4.46
N ALA A 113 68.99 -17.62 -3.52
CA ALA A 113 68.23 -16.40 -3.31
C ALA A 113 68.23 -15.54 -4.59
N PRO A 114 67.06 -15.01 -5.02
CA PRO A 114 67.00 -14.14 -6.18
C PRO A 114 67.81 -12.85 -5.94
N PRO A 115 68.31 -12.20 -7.00
CA PRO A 115 68.93 -10.88 -6.89
C PRO A 115 68.04 -9.90 -6.13
N SER A 116 68.64 -9.09 -5.25
CA SER A 116 67.92 -8.22 -4.31
C SER A 116 66.94 -7.24 -4.98
N TRP A 117 67.30 -6.71 -6.15
CA TRP A 117 66.45 -5.80 -6.92
C TRP A 117 65.12 -6.46 -7.36
N MET A 118 65.15 -7.75 -7.72
CA MET A 118 63.96 -8.49 -8.13
C MET A 118 63.04 -8.78 -6.95
N ASN A 119 63.61 -9.09 -5.79
CA ASN A 119 62.86 -9.21 -4.53
C ASN A 119 62.19 -7.87 -4.15
N GLY A 120 62.87 -6.74 -4.37
CA GLY A 120 62.30 -5.41 -4.17
C GLY A 120 61.04 -5.16 -5.01
N PHE A 121 61.06 -5.50 -6.30
CA PHE A 121 59.89 -5.38 -7.17
C PHE A 121 58.72 -6.29 -6.72
N PHE A 122 59.01 -7.53 -6.31
CA PHE A 122 58.00 -8.44 -5.79
C PHE A 122 57.33 -7.88 -4.52
N GLN A 123 58.13 -7.37 -3.57
CA GLN A 123 57.62 -6.77 -2.34
C GLN A 123 56.81 -5.49 -2.60
N ALA A 124 57.22 -4.65 -3.56
CA ALA A 124 56.46 -3.47 -3.96
C ALA A 124 55.09 -3.85 -4.59
N ASN A 125 55.04 -4.91 -5.40
CA ASN A 125 53.78 -5.40 -5.97
C ASN A 125 52.85 -6.01 -4.91
N LEU A 126 53.41 -6.75 -3.93
CA LEU A 126 52.64 -7.24 -2.78
C LEU A 126 52.07 -6.08 -1.95
N ALA A 127 52.88 -5.06 -1.66
CA ALA A 127 52.43 -3.88 -0.93
C ALA A 127 51.32 -3.12 -1.68
N ALA A 128 51.45 -2.95 -3.00
CA ALA A 128 50.41 -2.33 -3.83
C ALA A 128 49.11 -3.15 -3.81
N SER A 129 49.21 -4.47 -3.92
CA SER A 129 48.05 -5.39 -3.83
C SER A 129 47.38 -5.33 -2.45
N TYR A 130 48.17 -5.18 -1.38
CA TYR A 130 47.67 -5.06 -0.01
C TYR A 130 46.85 -3.78 0.19
N VAL A 131 47.33 -2.65 -0.33
CA VAL A 131 46.60 -1.37 -0.30
C VAL A 131 45.32 -1.46 -1.14
N PHE A 132 45.39 -2.09 -2.33
CA PHE A 132 44.23 -2.27 -3.19
C PHE A 132 43.11 -3.07 -2.49
N LEU A 133 43.44 -4.24 -1.93
CA LEU A 133 42.45 -5.04 -1.19
C LEU A 133 41.94 -4.31 0.07
N GLY A 134 42.79 -3.51 0.71
CA GLY A 134 42.40 -2.67 1.85
C GLY A 134 41.35 -1.64 1.49
N LEU A 135 41.53 -0.98 0.35
CA LEU A 135 40.53 -0.06 -0.19
C LEU A 135 39.25 -0.78 -0.58
N THR A 136 39.34 -1.97 -1.20
CA THR A 136 38.15 -2.78 -1.53
C THR A 136 37.36 -3.14 -0.27
N PHE A 137 38.03 -3.60 0.78
CA PHE A 137 37.41 -3.94 2.06
C PHE A 137 36.76 -2.71 2.71
N TRP A 138 37.47 -1.58 2.74
CA TRP A 138 36.98 -0.31 3.28
C TRP A 138 35.73 0.18 2.56
N PHE A 139 35.76 0.22 1.22
CA PHE A 139 34.62 0.66 0.42
C PHE A 139 33.44 -0.31 0.52
N GLY A 140 33.70 -1.62 0.61
CA GLY A 140 32.65 -2.62 0.84
C GLY A 140 31.88 -2.38 2.14
N ILE A 141 32.58 -2.13 3.25
CA ILE A 141 31.95 -1.81 4.54
C ILE A 141 31.15 -0.51 4.46
N HIS A 142 31.71 0.53 3.82
CA HIS A 142 31.03 1.82 3.69
C HIS A 142 29.75 1.71 2.84
N ALA A 143 29.77 0.91 1.77
CA ALA A 143 28.60 0.66 0.94
C ALA A 143 27.51 -0.14 1.69
N ALA A 144 27.90 -1.18 2.43
CA ALA A 144 26.97 -2.00 3.23
C ALA A 144 26.29 -1.18 4.36
N THR A 145 27.06 -0.33 5.04
CA THR A 145 26.52 0.54 6.10
C THR A 145 25.61 1.63 5.54
N ARG A 146 25.96 2.23 4.39
CA ARG A 146 25.10 3.22 3.73
C ARG A 146 23.78 2.61 3.25
N SER A 147 23.80 1.46 2.60
CA SER A 147 22.57 0.78 2.15
C SER A 147 21.65 0.42 3.32
N SER A 148 22.20 -0.09 4.43
CA SER A 148 21.45 -0.36 5.66
C SER A 148 20.83 0.91 6.26
N SER A 149 21.58 2.01 6.29
CA SER A 149 21.06 3.29 6.80
C SER A 149 19.98 3.89 5.90
N ALA A 150 20.12 3.72 4.57
CA ALA A 150 19.13 4.15 3.59
C ALA A 150 17.83 3.35 3.75
N ALA A 151 17.91 2.02 3.93
CA ALA A 151 16.75 1.16 4.20
C ALA A 151 15.93 1.68 5.39
N CYS A 152 16.60 1.97 6.50
CA CYS A 152 15.96 2.51 7.71
C CYS A 152 15.29 3.87 7.43
N HIS A 153 15.95 4.76 6.67
CA HIS A 153 15.39 6.07 6.32
C HIS A 153 14.15 5.96 5.42
N LEU A 154 14.20 5.12 4.38
CA LEU A 154 13.06 4.88 3.48
C LEU A 154 11.86 4.30 4.26
N LEU A 155 12.10 3.31 5.13
CA LEU A 155 11.06 2.63 5.91
C LEU A 155 10.43 3.50 7.00
N THR A 156 11.14 4.51 7.51
CA THR A 156 10.65 5.37 8.61
C THR A 156 10.05 6.69 8.11
N ARG A 157 10.59 7.26 7.03
CA ARG A 157 10.19 8.59 6.55
C ARG A 157 9.31 8.57 5.32
N LEU A 158 9.55 7.66 4.38
CA LEU A 158 8.83 7.62 3.10
C LEU A 158 7.66 6.65 3.13
N VAL A 159 7.88 5.40 3.56
CA VAL A 159 6.82 4.38 3.56
C VAL A 159 6.10 4.33 4.90
N ARG A 160 5.23 5.31 5.11
CA ARG A 160 4.35 5.37 6.28
C ARG A 160 3.12 4.50 6.07
N LEU A 161 2.66 3.86 7.15
CA LEU A 161 1.36 3.18 7.15
C LEU A 161 0.27 4.22 6.85
N PRO A 162 -0.72 3.89 6.01
CA PRO A 162 -1.95 4.66 6.02
C PRO A 162 -2.49 4.50 7.45
N VAL A 163 -2.69 5.62 8.14
CA VAL A 163 -3.47 5.69 9.40
C VAL A 163 -4.66 6.60 9.14
N PRO A 164 -5.90 6.17 9.40
CA PRO A 164 -7.06 6.97 9.05
C PRO A 164 -7.16 8.09 10.08
N ARG A 165 -7.39 9.31 9.61
CA ARG A 165 -7.62 10.44 10.51
C ARG A 165 -8.96 10.24 11.22
N SER A 166 -9.11 10.79 12.42
CA SER A 166 -10.36 10.69 13.21
C SER A 166 -11.58 11.11 12.39
N HIS A 167 -11.51 12.24 11.69
CA HIS A 167 -12.62 12.70 10.84
C HIS A 167 -12.96 11.74 9.70
N THR A 168 -12.00 10.97 9.18
CA THR A 168 -12.24 9.97 8.14
C THR A 168 -13.00 8.78 8.72
N LEU A 169 -12.64 8.36 9.93
CA LEU A 169 -13.39 7.33 10.68
C LEU A 169 -14.79 7.82 11.03
N ASP A 170 -14.94 9.08 11.44
CA ASP A 170 -16.23 9.66 11.78
C ASP A 170 -17.13 9.79 10.54
N ARG A 171 -16.57 10.20 9.39
CA ARG A 171 -17.28 10.19 8.10
C ARG A 171 -17.69 8.78 7.67
N ALA A 172 -16.84 7.78 7.92
CA ALA A 172 -17.16 6.38 7.63
C ALA A 172 -18.25 5.80 8.55
N ARG A 173 -18.33 6.29 9.79
CA ARG A 173 -19.31 5.91 10.83
C ARG A 173 -20.59 6.76 10.81
N ARG A 174 -21.11 7.10 9.62
CA ARG A 174 -22.38 7.82 9.47
C ARG A 174 -23.47 7.21 10.37
N THR A 175 -23.92 8.01 11.33
CA THR A 175 -24.85 7.59 12.38
C THR A 175 -26.28 7.57 11.85
N LEU A 176 -27.17 6.86 12.56
CA LEU A 176 -28.61 6.91 12.27
C LEU A 176 -29.21 8.32 12.40
N SER A 177 -28.55 9.25 13.11
CA SER A 177 -28.96 10.66 13.15
C SER A 177 -28.86 11.32 11.77
N SER A 178 -27.89 10.92 10.94
CA SER A 178 -27.77 11.46 9.57
C SER A 178 -28.96 11.09 8.67
N PHE A 179 -29.75 10.08 9.04
CA PHE A 179 -31.00 9.77 8.35
C PHE A 179 -32.05 10.88 8.54
N GLU A 180 -32.04 11.56 9.70
CA GLU A 180 -32.98 12.62 10.02
C GLU A 180 -32.62 13.95 9.32
N GLU A 181 -31.37 14.06 8.85
CA GLU A 181 -30.86 15.19 8.08
C GLU A 181 -31.14 15.07 6.57
N GLU A 182 -31.54 13.88 6.09
CA GLU A 182 -31.87 13.68 4.68
C GLU A 182 -33.19 14.37 4.30
N PRO A 183 -33.31 14.89 3.07
CA PRO A 183 -34.56 15.50 2.62
C PRO A 183 -35.69 14.46 2.59
N TRP A 184 -36.90 14.86 2.96
CA TRP A 184 -38.09 14.00 3.00
C TRP A 184 -38.35 13.20 1.71
N SER A 185 -37.94 13.73 0.55
CA SER A 185 -38.02 13.03 -0.74
C SER A 185 -37.10 11.81 -0.84
N GLU A 186 -35.94 11.83 -0.17
CA GLU A 186 -35.01 10.70 -0.11
C GLU A 186 -35.41 9.69 0.99
N ILE A 187 -35.96 10.19 2.10
CA ILE A 187 -36.50 9.38 3.20
C ILE A 187 -37.69 8.52 2.74
N LEU A 188 -38.57 9.04 1.86
CA LEU A 188 -39.78 8.36 1.40
C LEU A 188 -39.61 7.70 0.02
N ARG A 189 -38.51 6.97 -0.19
CA ARG A 189 -38.29 6.21 -1.43
C ARG A 189 -39.19 4.99 -1.53
N ILE A 190 -39.75 4.81 -2.73
CA ILE A 190 -40.50 3.61 -3.11
C ILE A 190 -39.51 2.62 -3.74
N PRO A 191 -39.46 1.36 -3.28
CA PRO A 191 -38.61 0.33 -3.88
C PRO A 191 -38.84 0.20 -5.39
N MET A 192 -37.77 -0.01 -6.16
CA MET A 192 -37.78 -0.26 -7.62
C MET A 192 -38.24 0.90 -8.53
N MET A 193 -38.76 2.01 -7.99
CA MET A 193 -39.06 3.19 -8.79
C MET A 193 -37.82 4.09 -8.92
N SER A 194 -37.37 4.31 -10.16
CA SER A 194 -36.31 5.26 -10.48
C SER A 194 -36.78 6.67 -10.12
N HIS A 195 -36.10 7.31 -9.16
CA HIS A 195 -36.35 8.71 -8.81
C HIS A 195 -35.92 9.61 -9.97
N ARG A 196 -36.89 10.30 -10.59
CA ARG A 196 -36.62 11.29 -11.63
C ARG A 196 -36.16 12.58 -10.95
N ARG A 197 -34.97 13.06 -11.34
CA ARG A 197 -34.35 14.28 -10.82
C ARG A 197 -35.24 15.49 -11.12
N THR A 198 -35.62 16.26 -10.09
CA THR A 198 -36.13 17.63 -10.23
C THR A 198 -35.14 18.59 -9.57
N GLY A 199 -34.38 19.33 -10.39
CA GLY A 199 -33.77 20.59 -9.98
C GLY A 199 -32.25 20.74 -10.16
N LEU A 200 -31.91 21.61 -11.12
CA LEU A 200 -30.86 22.65 -11.13
C LEU A 200 -29.38 22.20 -11.25
N ASP A 201 -28.69 22.87 -12.19
CA ASP A 201 -27.27 22.78 -12.56
C ASP A 201 -26.80 21.64 -13.48
N ASP A 202 -27.38 21.53 -14.68
CA ASP A 202 -26.70 20.84 -15.79
C ASP A 202 -26.76 21.68 -17.08
N LYS A 203 -25.91 22.73 -17.13
CA LYS A 203 -25.46 23.28 -18.42
C LYS A 203 -24.27 22.43 -18.90
N LYS A 204 -24.49 21.66 -19.97
CA LYS A 204 -23.50 21.00 -20.85
C LYS A 204 -22.81 19.71 -20.37
N SER A 205 -23.56 18.65 -20.04
CA SER A 205 -23.05 17.31 -20.34
C SER A 205 -24.10 16.45 -21.04
N ASN A 206 -23.88 16.22 -22.34
CA ASN A 206 -24.66 15.31 -23.18
C ASN A 206 -24.28 13.87 -22.86
N ASP A 207 -24.38 13.48 -21.59
CA ASP A 207 -23.89 12.21 -21.11
C ASP A 207 -25.03 11.32 -20.67
N ARG A 208 -25.16 10.16 -21.33
CA ARG A 208 -26.11 9.09 -20.99
C ARG A 208 -25.82 8.45 -19.62
N ARG A 209 -24.98 9.07 -18.79
CA ARG A 209 -24.58 8.65 -17.43
C ARG A 209 -25.65 8.89 -16.35
N CYS A 210 -26.80 9.47 -16.68
CA CYS A 210 -27.92 9.70 -15.74
C CYS A 210 -28.75 8.44 -15.38
N ARG A 211 -28.09 7.34 -14.99
CA ARG A 211 -28.75 6.20 -14.31
C ARG A 211 -28.19 5.87 -12.93
N ILE A 212 -27.13 6.56 -12.49
CA ILE A 212 -26.56 6.35 -11.16
C ILE A 212 -27.28 7.32 -10.20
N PRO A 213 -27.96 6.83 -9.15
CA PRO A 213 -28.63 7.67 -8.16
C PRO A 213 -27.68 8.71 -7.52
N SER A 214 -28.22 9.88 -7.15
CA SER A 214 -27.47 10.99 -6.53
C SER A 214 -26.66 10.56 -5.30
N TRP A 215 -27.22 9.67 -4.48
CA TRP A 215 -26.56 9.16 -3.29
C TRP A 215 -25.32 8.31 -3.62
N VAL A 216 -25.35 7.50 -4.69
CA VAL A 216 -24.19 6.73 -5.16
C VAL A 216 -23.11 7.66 -5.71
N GLN A 217 -23.51 8.79 -6.33
CA GLN A 217 -22.54 9.78 -6.80
C GLN A 217 -21.90 10.54 -5.63
N LYS A 218 -22.68 10.89 -4.61
CA LYS A 218 -22.17 11.46 -3.35
C LYS A 218 -21.25 10.46 -2.64
N GLU A 219 -21.61 9.18 -2.58
CA GLU A 219 -20.77 8.11 -2.01
C GLU A 219 -19.47 7.96 -2.79
N LYS A 220 -19.52 7.91 -4.14
CA LYS A 220 -18.31 7.89 -4.97
C LYS A 220 -17.43 9.13 -4.79
N ALA A 221 -18.02 10.33 -4.66
CA ALA A 221 -17.27 11.55 -4.42
C ALA A 221 -16.62 11.56 -3.03
N ASP A 222 -17.31 11.03 -2.03
CA ASP A 222 -16.82 10.86 -0.66
C ASP A 222 -15.68 9.82 -0.60
N ASP A 223 -15.83 8.69 -1.28
CA ASP A 223 -14.85 7.60 -1.35
C ASP A 223 -13.57 8.01 -2.09
N MET A 224 -13.70 8.83 -3.15
CA MET A 224 -12.55 9.30 -3.92
C MET A 224 -11.61 10.20 -3.11
N TYR A 225 -12.12 10.85 -2.05
CA TYR A 225 -11.33 11.68 -1.12
C TYR A 225 -10.56 10.86 -0.08
N VAL A 226 -10.87 9.56 0.07
CA VAL A 226 -10.25 8.64 1.05
C VAL A 226 -9.03 7.91 0.47
N SER A 227 -8.67 8.14 -0.79
CA SER A 227 -7.36 7.79 -1.32
C SER A 227 -6.29 8.61 -0.58
N SER A 228 -5.91 8.15 0.60
CA SER A 228 -4.91 8.72 1.51
C SER A 228 -3.48 8.58 1.00
N MET A 229 -3.31 8.09 -0.22
CA MET A 229 -2.05 8.14 -0.95
C MET A 229 -1.90 9.57 -1.52
N PRO A 230 -0.75 10.24 -1.30
CA PRO A 230 -0.54 11.58 -1.80
C PRO A 230 -0.79 11.63 -3.32
N GLN A 231 -1.65 12.56 -3.74
CA GLN A 231 -1.86 12.89 -5.14
C GLN A 231 -0.79 13.89 -5.58
N GLN A 232 0.11 13.47 -6.46
CA GLN A 232 0.36 14.08 -7.78
C GLN A 232 1.45 13.27 -8.52
N CYS A 233 1.09 12.10 -9.04
CA CYS A 233 1.92 11.31 -9.95
C CYS A 233 1.72 11.81 -11.38
N LYS A 234 2.73 11.66 -12.25
CA LYS A 234 2.61 12.05 -13.66
C LYS A 234 1.80 11.03 -14.48
N GLY A 235 1.57 9.82 -13.95
CA GLY A 235 0.82 8.74 -14.59
C GLY A 235 -0.42 8.25 -13.83
N THR A 236 -1.01 7.17 -14.36
CA THR A 236 -2.14 6.46 -13.75
C THR A 236 -1.74 5.57 -12.57
N ALA A 237 -0.43 5.41 -12.33
CA ALA A 237 0.10 4.64 -11.21
C ALA A 237 0.24 5.54 -9.97
N PRO A 238 0.03 5.01 -8.75
CA PRO A 238 0.35 5.72 -7.52
C PRO A 238 1.82 6.18 -7.44
N GLU A 239 2.08 7.33 -6.82
CA GLU A 239 3.34 8.10 -6.90
C GLU A 239 4.55 7.28 -6.47
N HIS A 240 4.39 6.50 -5.40
CA HIS A 240 5.45 5.66 -4.85
C HIS A 240 5.88 4.53 -5.80
N PHE A 241 5.04 4.09 -6.73
CA PHE A 241 5.46 3.13 -7.76
C PHE A 241 6.33 3.78 -8.83
N GLU A 242 6.06 5.02 -9.19
CA GLU A 242 6.90 5.76 -10.14
C GLU A 242 8.27 6.00 -9.53
N VAL A 243 8.32 6.43 -8.27
CA VAL A 243 9.57 6.62 -7.51
C VAL A 243 10.34 5.30 -7.36
N TYR A 244 9.66 4.20 -7.01
CA TYR A 244 10.31 2.89 -6.92
C TYR A 244 10.85 2.43 -8.28
N ARG A 245 10.11 2.65 -9.37
CA ARG A 245 10.56 2.28 -10.72
C ARG A 245 11.74 3.12 -11.18
N GLU A 246 11.79 4.41 -10.83
CA GLU A 246 12.94 5.26 -11.07
C GLU A 246 14.17 4.79 -10.29
N LEU A 247 14.01 4.51 -8.99
CA LEU A 247 15.06 3.91 -8.16
C LEU A 247 15.57 2.58 -8.74
N GLN A 248 14.66 1.71 -9.19
CA GLN A 248 15.00 0.43 -9.79
C GLN A 248 15.75 0.62 -11.12
N ASN A 249 15.35 1.57 -11.96
CA ASN A 249 16.04 1.87 -13.22
C ASN A 249 17.44 2.45 -12.97
N GLU A 250 17.60 3.25 -11.92
CA GLU A 250 18.91 3.76 -11.50
C GLU A 250 19.78 2.64 -10.92
N TRP A 251 19.19 1.68 -10.22
CA TRP A 251 19.89 0.56 -9.59
C TRP A 251 20.25 -0.58 -10.54
N TRP A 252 19.42 -0.85 -11.54
CA TRP A 252 19.58 -1.98 -12.47
C TRP A 252 20.97 -2.11 -13.11
N PRO A 253 21.64 -1.03 -13.56
CA PRO A 253 22.99 -1.11 -14.13
C PRO A 253 24.06 -1.58 -13.12
N TYR A 254 23.81 -1.43 -11.83
CA TYR A 254 24.73 -1.84 -10.76
C TYR A 254 24.43 -3.24 -10.22
N ASP A 255 23.38 -3.88 -10.74
CA ASP A 255 22.91 -5.20 -10.30
C ASP A 255 23.39 -6.36 -11.19
N VAL A 256 23.93 -6.08 -12.38
CA VAL A 256 24.54 -7.06 -13.31
C VAL A 256 26.03 -7.20 -13.05
#